data_AF-A0A7W0YPW5-F1
#
_entry.id   AF-A0A7W0YPW5-F1
#
_cell.length_a   1.000
_cell.length_b   1.000
_cell.length_c   1.000
_cell.angle_alpha   90.00
_cell.angle_beta   90.00
_cell.angle_gamma   90.00
#
_symmetry.space_group_name_H-M   'P 1'
#
loop_
_entity.id
_entity.type
_entity.pdbx_description
1 polymer ?
#
loop_
_entity_poly.entity_id
_entity_poly.type
_entity_poly.pdbx_seq_one_letter_code
_entity_poly.pdbx_strand_id
1 'polypeptide(L)' 'MRSAGIVLGGVMVLGGLVWMAQGLNLPYAPKSFMTADRLWILIGAATSVTGVVLIGWARQRPFSR' A
#
# COMPACT_ATOMS: atom_id res chain seq x y z
N MET A 1 -2.42 19.58 -3.90
CA MET A 1 -3.15 18.29 -4.05
C MET A 1 -2.31 17.18 -4.65
N ARG A 2 -1.54 17.41 -5.72
CA ARG A 2 -0.65 16.39 -6.34
C ARG A 2 0.30 15.72 -5.34
N SER A 3 1.01 16.51 -4.54
CA SER A 3 1.94 15.99 -3.52
C SER A 3 1.23 15.16 -2.45
N ALA A 4 0.05 15.60 -1.99
CA ALA A 4 -0.74 14.87 -1.01
C ALA A 4 -1.19 13.50 -1.55
N GLY A 5 -1.64 13.42 -2.82
CA GLY A 5 -2.01 12.15 -3.45
C GLY A 5 -0.83 11.19 -3.61
N ILE A 6 0.36 11.72 -3.91
CA ILE A 6 1.59 10.92 -4.00
C ILE A 6 2.01 10.40 -2.63
N VAL A 7 2.00 11.26 -1.60
CA VAL A 7 2.36 10.88 -0.23
C VAL A 7 1.39 9.83 0.32
N LEU A 8 0.09 10.09 0.22
CA LEU A 8 -0.93 9.16 0.68
C LEU A 8 -0.83 7.82 -0.04
N GLY A 9 -0.71 7.83 -1.37
CA GLY A 9 -0.55 6.61 -2.15
C GLY A 9 0.75 5.87 -1.79
N GLY A 10 1.84 6.57 -1.52
CA GLY A 10 3.09 5.99 -1.05
C GLY A 10 2.94 5.28 0.29
N VAL A 11 2.26 5.92 1.26
CA VAL A 11 1.95 5.30 2.57
C VAL A 11 1.08 4.05 2.39
N MET A 12 0.06 4.10 1.52
CA MET A 12 -0.78 2.93 1.24
C MET A 12 0.02 1.78 0.62
N VAL A 13 0.94 2.07 -0.31
CA VAL A 13 1.81 1.06 -0.91
C VAL A 13 2.67 0.40 0.16
N LEU A 14 3.39 1.20 0.96
CA LEU A 14 4.30 0.69 1.98
C LEU A 14 3.57 -0.07 3.08
N GLY A 15 2.45 0.47 3.58
CA GLY A 15 1.62 -0.19 4.59
C GLY A 15 1.04 -1.51 4.08
N GLY A 16 0.52 -1.53 2.85
CA GLY A 16 0.01 -2.75 2.22
C GLY A 16 1.08 -3.82 2.06
N LEU A 17 2.30 -3.44 1.66
CA LEU A 17 3.43 -4.37 1.56
C LEU A 17 3.81 -4.96 2.92
N VAL A 18 3.75 -4.17 3.99
CA VAL A 18 4.00 -4.64 5.36
C VAL A 18 2.95 -5.68 5.78
N TRP A 19 1.67 -5.41 5.55
CA TRP A 19 0.61 -6.36 5.88
C TRP A 19 0.72 -7.65 5.07
N MET A 20 1.01 -7.53 3.78
CA MET A 20 1.21 -8.66 2.89
C MET A 20 2.41 -9.50 3.35
N ALA A 21 3.48 -8.84 3.79
CA ALA A 21 4.67 -9.51 4.30
C ALA A 21 4.43 -10.25 5.63
N GLN A 22 3.61 -9.68 6.51
CA GLN A 22 3.17 -10.35 7.74
C GLN A 22 2.29 -11.57 7.43
N GLY A 23 1.32 -11.43 6.53
CA GLY A 23 0.46 -12.54 6.10
C GLY A 23 1.25 -13.68 5.46
N LEU A 24 2.32 -13.38 4.72
CA LEU A 24 3.27 -14.36 4.16
C LEU A 24 4.25 -14.95 5.19
N ASN A 25 4.24 -14.46 6.44
CA ASN A 25 5.16 -14.86 7.49
C ASN A 25 6.64 -14.69 7.09
N LEU A 26 6.97 -13.57 6.42
CA LEU A 26 8.34 -13.26 6.05
C LEU A 26 9.22 -13.03 7.29
N PRO A 27 10.49 -13.49 7.30
CA PRO A 27 11.33 -13.50 8.49
C PRO A 27 11.70 -12.11 9.02
N TYR A 28 11.65 -11.09 8.17
CA TYR A 28 11.91 -9.68 8.50
C TYR A 28 10.63 -8.86 8.75
N ALA A 29 9.45 -9.48 8.59
CA ALA A 29 8.19 -8.79 8.87
C ALA A 29 7.95 -8.73 10.39
N PRO A 30 7.45 -7.60 10.92
CA PRO A 30 7.08 -7.50 12.32
C PRO A 30 6.02 -8.56 12.68
N LYS A 31 6.22 -9.30 13.77
CA LYS A 31 5.22 -10.26 14.22
C LYS A 31 4.04 -9.55 14.87
N SER A 32 2.84 -9.95 14.47
CA SER A 32 1.57 -9.47 15.04
C SER A 32 0.48 -10.54 14.87
N PHE A 33 -0.77 -10.19 15.21
CA PHE A 33 -1.95 -11.01 14.91
C PHE A 33 -2.20 -11.25 13.40
N MET A 34 -1.51 -10.50 12.53
CA MET A 34 -1.60 -10.62 11.07
C MET A 34 -0.70 -11.74 10.51
N THR A 35 0.16 -12.32 11.33
CA THR A 35 1.21 -13.25 10.89
C THR A 35 0.61 -14.57 10.40
N ALA A 36 1.03 -15.05 9.23
CA ALA A 36 0.59 -16.32 8.64
C ALA A 36 -0.92 -16.40 8.33
N ASP A 37 -1.58 -15.25 8.15
CA ASP A 37 -3.00 -15.15 7.81
C ASP A 37 -3.18 -14.69 6.36
N ARG A 38 -3.91 -15.49 5.57
CA ARG A 38 -4.20 -15.24 4.14
C ARG A 38 -5.01 -13.98 3.92
N LEU A 39 -5.87 -13.61 4.87
CA LEU A 39 -6.70 -12.40 4.77
C LEU A 39 -5.81 -11.15 4.69
N TRP A 40 -4.74 -11.10 5.48
CA TRP A 40 -3.78 -9.99 5.47
C TRP A 40 -2.93 -9.91 4.20
N ILE A 41 -2.71 -11.04 3.52
CA ILE A 41 -2.11 -11.05 2.18
C ILE A 41 -3.02 -10.31 1.20
N LEU A 42 -4.32 -10.63 1.20
CA LEU A 42 -5.30 -10.03 0.29
C LEU A 42 -5.51 -8.53 0.57
N ILE A 43 -5.66 -8.16 1.85
CA ILE A 43 -5.80 -6.75 2.26
C ILE A 43 -4.54 -5.97 1.86
N GLY A 44 -3.36 -6.53 2.14
CA GLY A 44 -2.09 -5.91 1.79
C GLY A 44 -1.97 -5.66 0.29
N ALA A 45 -2.24 -6.68 -0.53
CA ALA A 45 -2.21 -6.58 -1.98
C ALA A 45 -3.20 -5.53 -2.51
N ALA A 46 -4.45 -5.55 -2.05
CA ALA A 46 -5.48 -4.60 -2.48
C ALA A 46 -5.11 -3.15 -2.10
N THR A 47 -4.57 -2.96 -0.89
CA THR A 47 -4.13 -1.65 -0.40
C THR A 47 -2.96 -1.12 -1.22
N SER A 48 -1.97 -1.98 -1.51
CA SER A 48 -0.82 -1.59 -2.34
C SER A 48 -1.24 -1.24 -3.76
N VAL A 49 -2.12 -2.02 -4.40
CA VAL A 49 -2.66 -1.70 -5.73
C VAL A 49 -3.39 -0.37 -5.73
N THR A 50 -4.25 -0.12 -4.73
CA THR A 50 -4.97 1.15 -4.59
C THR A 50 -4.01 2.34 -4.45
N GLY A 51 -2.94 2.18 -3.66
CA GLY A 51 -1.90 3.21 -3.52
C GLY A 51 -1.18 3.52 -4.84
N VAL A 52 -0.84 2.50 -5.63
CA VAL A 52 -0.22 2.68 -6.96
C VAL A 52 -1.18 3.44 -7.90
N VAL A 53 -2.46 3.04 -7.93
CA VAL A 53 -3.48 3.71 -8.75
C VAL A 53 -3.62 5.18 -8.35
N LEU A 54 -3.64 5.48 -7.05
CA LEU A 54 -3.73 6.84 -6.54
C LEU A 54 -2.51 7.69 -6.94
N ILE A 55 -1.29 7.14 -6.85
CA ILE A 55 -0.07 7.82 -7.31
C ILE A 55 -0.14 8.09 -8.81
N GLY A 56 -0.54 7.11 -9.61
CA GLY A 56 -0.70 7.24 -11.06
C GLY A 56 -1.68 8.35 -11.42
N TRP A 57 -2.84 8.38 -10.77
CA TRP A 57 -3.85 9.40 -10.98
C TRP A 57 -3.40 10.80 -10.54
N ALA A 58 -2.73 10.91 -9.39
CA ALA A 58 -2.16 12.16 -8.91
C ALA A 58 -1.08 12.70 -9.87
N ARG A 59 -0.32 11.81 -10.52
CA ARG A 59 0.70 12.16 -11.51
C ARG A 59 0.11 12.65 -12.83
N GLN A 60 -0.99 12.04 -13.28
CA GLN A 60 -1.68 12.32 -14.54
C GLN A 60 -2.57 13.57 -14.53
N ARG A 61 -2.75 14.23 -13.38
CA ARG A 61 -3.43 15.52 -13.28
C ARG A 61 -2.40 16.67 -13.28
N PRO A 62 -1.87 17.11 -14.45
CA PRO A 62 -1.32 18.44 -14.54
C PRO A 62 -2.47 19.41 -14.22
N PHE A 63 -2.17 20.41 -13.41
CA PHE A 63 -3.10 21.48 -13.13
C PHE A 63 -3.23 22.28 -14.43
N SER A 64 -4.28 22.00 -15.22
CA SER A 64 -4.76 22.98 -16.19
C SER A 64 -5.27 24.17 -15.39
N ARG A 65 -4.41 25.18 -15.22
CA ARG A 65 -4.80 26.58 -15.03
C ARG A 65 -3.86 27.43 -15.84
#